data_AF-A0A963VWY1-F1
#
_entry.id   AF-A0A963VWY1-F1
#
_cell.length_a   1.000
_cell.length_b   1.000
_cell.length_c   1.000
_cell.angle_alpha   90.00
_cell.angle_beta   90.00
_cell.angle_gamma   90.00
#
_symmetry.space_group_name_H-M   'P 1'
#
loop_
_entity.id
_entity.type
_entity.pdbx_description
1 polymer ?
#
loop_
_entity_poly.entity_id
_entity_poly.type
_entity_poly.pdbx_seq_one_letter_code
_entity_poly.pdbx_strand_id
1 'polypeptide(L)'
;KQDLQNGVRTTRPFVKDAGFLKAEIKAGQFFILGGQTAYVAHVGEPIKAPNGETDARLRVVYSNGTESNLLLRSLQRALYKDEAGRRITEPSAGPLFSGERDDDDLASGTIYVLRSKSTLPEIESARDLVHKIGVTGGSVEKRIANAKLDPTFMMADVEVAATYQLFNINRTKLENIIHRV
;
A
#
# COMPACT_ATOMS: atom_id res chain seq x y z
N LYS A 1 12.29 -1.52 8.68
CA LYS A 1 12.68 -2.79 8.00
C LYS A 1 11.48 -3.73 7.81
N GLN A 2 10.68 -3.97 8.85
CA GLN A 2 9.48 -4.82 8.78
C GLN A 2 8.48 -4.34 7.70
N ASP A 3 8.27 -3.04 7.54
CA ASP A 3 7.39 -2.48 6.49
C ASP A 3 7.85 -2.76 5.05
N LEU A 4 9.18 -2.80 4.81
CA LEU A 4 9.74 -3.14 3.50
C LEU A 4 9.58 -4.64 3.24
N GLN A 5 9.82 -5.47 4.26
CA GLN A 5 9.65 -6.93 4.17
C GLN A 5 8.18 -7.32 3.97
N ASN A 6 7.28 -6.59 4.62
CA ASN A 6 5.83 -6.79 4.50
C ASN A 6 5.25 -6.13 3.24
N GLY A 7 6.06 -5.44 2.41
CA GLY A 7 5.61 -4.73 1.22
C GLY A 7 4.57 -3.64 1.51
N VAL A 8 4.64 -3.03 2.70
CA VAL A 8 3.84 -1.85 3.10
C VAL A 8 4.48 -0.58 2.56
N ARG A 9 5.82 -0.58 2.48
CA ARG A 9 6.60 0.45 1.78
C ARG A 9 7.34 -0.21 0.61
N THR A 10 7.51 0.54 -0.47
CA THR A 10 8.27 0.12 -1.65
C THR A 10 9.48 1.03 -1.85
N THR A 11 10.49 0.57 -2.58
CA THR A 11 11.64 1.40 -2.94
C THR A 11 11.53 1.82 -4.40
N ARG A 12 11.86 3.08 -4.68
CA ARG A 12 11.95 3.61 -6.05
C ARG A 12 13.36 4.19 -6.29
N PRO A 13 13.98 3.97 -7.46
CA PRO A 13 15.17 4.67 -7.88
C PRO A 13 15.06 6.17 -7.60
N PHE A 14 16.08 6.74 -6.94
CA PHE A 14 16.14 8.20 -6.76
C PHE A 14 16.70 8.81 -8.05
N VAL A 15 15.86 8.82 -9.10
CA VAL A 15 16.26 9.34 -10.41
C VAL A 15 16.17 10.86 -10.41
N LYS A 16 17.06 11.49 -11.16
CA LYS A 16 16.90 12.87 -11.59
C LYS A 16 15.69 12.86 -12.53
N ASP A 17 14.51 13.31 -12.08
CA ASP A 17 13.32 13.34 -12.94
C ASP A 17 13.72 13.94 -14.28
N ALA A 18 13.41 13.23 -15.37
CA ALA A 18 13.89 13.46 -16.74
C ALA A 18 13.30 14.73 -17.39
N GLY A 19 13.09 15.77 -16.59
CA GLY A 19 12.45 17.01 -16.96
C GLY A 19 11.82 17.65 -15.74
N PHE A 20 12.47 18.72 -15.24
CA PHE A 20 11.82 19.84 -14.56
C PHE A 20 11.40 19.76 -13.09
N LEU A 21 11.50 18.64 -12.37
CA LEU A 21 11.25 18.64 -10.91
C LEU A 21 12.44 18.09 -10.12
N LYS A 22 13.05 18.95 -9.29
CA LYS A 22 14.03 18.51 -8.30
C LYS A 22 13.28 17.71 -7.25
N ALA A 23 13.65 16.44 -7.07
CA ALA A 23 13.05 15.57 -6.07
C ALA A 23 13.00 16.27 -4.70
N GLU A 24 11.78 16.50 -4.22
CA GLU A 24 11.52 17.23 -2.99
C GLU A 24 11.73 16.32 -1.78
N ILE A 25 12.68 16.69 -0.91
CA ILE A 25 12.99 15.98 0.34
C ILE A 25 12.23 16.66 1.48
N LYS A 26 11.42 15.90 2.22
CA LYS A 26 10.63 16.41 3.36
C LYS A 26 10.96 15.64 4.64
N ALA A 27 10.66 16.26 5.78
CA ALA A 27 10.69 15.57 7.06
C ALA A 27 9.74 14.35 7.04
N GLY A 28 10.10 13.31 7.77
CA GLY A 28 9.34 12.06 7.82
C GLY A 28 9.70 11.05 6.74
N GLN A 29 10.48 11.43 5.71
CA GLN A 29 10.80 10.55 4.59
C GLN A 29 12.00 9.66 4.85
N PHE A 30 11.98 8.48 4.21
CA PHE A 30 13.05 7.49 4.27
C PHE A 30 13.74 7.32 2.91
N PHE A 31 15.04 7.07 2.95
CA PHE A 31 15.89 6.85 1.79
C PHE A 31 16.85 5.69 2.03
N ILE A 32 17.41 5.15 0.95
CA ILE A 32 18.55 4.24 0.98
C ILE A 32 19.73 5.01 0.38
N LEU A 33 20.80 5.12 1.16
CA LEU A 33 22.05 5.76 0.77
C LEU A 33 23.22 4.88 1.25
N GLY A 34 24.09 4.47 0.34
CA GLY A 34 25.22 3.58 0.62
C GLY A 34 24.78 2.25 1.22
N GLY A 35 23.62 1.72 0.81
CA GLY A 35 23.04 0.50 1.37
C GLY A 35 22.44 0.65 2.78
N GLN A 36 22.47 1.83 3.37
CA GLN A 36 21.90 2.11 4.69
C GLN A 36 20.60 2.90 4.59
N THR A 37 19.67 2.66 5.51
CA THR A 37 18.43 3.46 5.58
C THR A 37 18.74 4.80 6.26
N ALA A 38 18.33 5.89 5.64
CA ALA A 38 18.42 7.25 6.15
C ALA A 38 17.02 7.83 6.33
N TYR A 39 16.73 8.35 7.52
CA TYR A 39 15.46 8.97 7.89
C TYR A 39 15.64 10.47 8.08
N VAL A 40 14.85 11.29 7.39
CA VAL A 40 14.87 12.75 7.57
C VAL A 40 13.98 13.13 8.77
N ALA A 41 14.60 13.26 9.94
CA ALA A 41 13.88 13.56 11.18
C ALA A 41 13.40 15.01 11.25
N HIS A 42 14.14 15.95 10.65
CA HIS A 42 13.80 17.37 10.67
C HIS A 42 14.35 18.10 9.45
N VAL A 43 13.59 19.08 8.94
CA VAL A 43 14.02 20.05 7.92
C VAL A 43 13.96 21.43 8.59
N GLY A 44 15.11 22.09 8.70
CA GLY A 44 15.22 23.42 9.28
C GLY A 44 14.81 24.53 8.33
N GLU A 45 15.02 25.76 8.79
CA GLU A 45 14.61 26.97 8.06
C GLU A 45 15.20 27.03 6.64
N PRO A 46 14.42 27.52 5.65
CA PRO A 46 14.88 27.74 4.28
C PRO A 46 16.05 28.72 4.22
N ILE A 47 17.13 28.31 3.56
CA ILE A 47 18.31 29.11 3.27
C ILE A 47 18.28 29.45 1.79
N LYS A 48 18.26 30.74 1.45
CA LYS A 48 18.39 31.19 0.06
C LYS A 48 19.85 31.05 -0.37
N ALA A 49 20.10 30.19 -1.35
CA ALA A 49 21.41 30.05 -1.97
C ALA A 49 21.64 31.16 -3.02
N PRO A 50 22.90 31.51 -3.32
CA PRO A 50 23.23 32.58 -4.28
C PRO A 50 22.70 32.35 -5.71
N ASN A 51 22.40 31.09 -6.05
CA ASN A 51 21.82 30.68 -7.34
C ASN A 51 20.28 30.80 -7.38
N GLY A 52 19.66 31.40 -6.37
CA GLY A 52 18.20 31.56 -6.27
C GLY A 52 17.46 30.30 -5.80
N GLU A 53 18.18 29.21 -5.50
CA GLU A 53 17.57 27.98 -4.98
C GLU A 53 17.42 28.01 -3.46
N THR A 54 16.47 27.23 -2.96
CA THR A 54 16.28 26.99 -1.53
C THR A 54 17.07 25.76 -1.08
N ASP A 55 17.86 25.91 -0.03
CA ASP A 55 18.49 24.83 0.73
C ASP A 55 17.95 24.83 2.17
N ALA A 56 18.24 23.79 2.95
CA ALA A 56 17.85 23.72 4.36
C ALA A 56 18.79 22.79 5.13
N ARG A 57 18.93 23.01 6.44
CA ARG A 57 19.64 22.07 7.32
C ARG A 57 18.72 20.90 7.65
N LEU A 58 19.22 19.68 7.47
CA LEU A 58 18.51 18.44 7.78
C LEU A 58 19.11 17.78 9.00
N ARG A 59 18.26 17.24 9.87
CA ARG A 59 18.65 16.19 10.82
C ARG A 59 18.31 14.85 10.19
N VAL A 60 19.33 14.07 9.86
CA VAL A 60 19.17 12.74 9.26
C VAL A 60 19.65 11.68 10.25
N VAL A 61 18.83 10.68 10.49
CA VAL A 61 19.12 9.54 11.37
C VAL A 61 19.29 8.29 10.52
N TYR A 62 20.44 7.63 10.64
CA TYR A 62 20.74 6.41 9.90
C TYR A 62 20.33 5.16 10.67
N SER A 63 20.11 4.05 9.96
CA SER A 63 19.69 2.78 10.57
C SER A 63 20.69 2.18 11.55
N ASN A 64 21.96 2.61 11.51
CA ASN A 64 22.99 2.21 12.46
C ASN A 64 23.00 3.09 13.73
N GLY A 65 22.06 4.03 13.87
CA GLY A 65 21.96 4.96 15.00
C GLY A 65 22.80 6.24 14.86
N THR A 66 23.63 6.37 13.81
CA THR A 66 24.36 7.62 13.56
C THR A 66 23.38 8.73 13.16
N GLU A 67 23.63 9.94 13.64
CA GLU A 67 22.93 11.14 13.19
C GLU A 67 23.87 12.05 12.42
N SER A 68 23.34 12.75 11.42
CA SER A 68 24.10 13.73 10.65
C SER A 68 23.28 15.00 10.44
N ASN A 69 23.96 16.13 10.56
CA ASN A 69 23.42 17.46 10.28
C ASN A 69 23.96 17.95 8.93
N LEU A 70 23.23 17.64 7.85
CA LEU A 70 23.65 17.92 6.48
C LEU A 70 22.71 18.88 5.77
N LEU A 71 23.20 19.51 4.70
CA LEU A 71 22.36 20.31 3.82
C LEU A 71 21.47 19.41 2.97
N LEU A 72 20.25 19.86 2.70
CA LEU A 72 19.29 19.17 1.85
C LEU A 72 19.89 18.87 0.47
N ARG A 73 20.58 19.85 -0.11
CA ARG A 73 21.29 19.67 -1.39
C ARG A 73 22.41 18.64 -1.33
N SER A 74 23.09 18.52 -0.18
CA SER A 74 24.12 17.48 0.01
C SER A 74 23.50 16.08 0.03
N LEU A 75 22.38 15.89 0.73
CA LEU A 75 21.65 14.61 0.73
C LEU A 75 21.24 14.23 -0.68
N GLN A 76 20.64 15.18 -1.39
CA GLN A 76 20.12 14.96 -2.73
C GLN A 76 21.23 14.62 -3.73
N ARG A 77 22.36 15.33 -3.68
CA ARG A 77 23.54 15.00 -4.51
C ARG A 77 24.11 13.63 -4.18
N ALA A 78 24.15 13.25 -2.91
CA ALA A 78 24.61 11.93 -2.49
C ALA A 78 23.69 10.82 -3.04
N LEU A 79 22.37 11.00 -2.95
CA LEU A 79 21.38 10.07 -3.49
C LEU A 79 21.43 9.95 -5.02
N TYR A 80 21.74 11.04 -5.75
CA TYR A 80 21.90 10.99 -7.21
C TYR A 80 23.17 10.29 -7.67
N LYS A 81 24.25 10.34 -6.88
CA LYS A 81 25.53 9.71 -7.22
C LYS A 81 25.56 8.23 -6.86
N ASP A 82 24.70 7.81 -5.94
CA ASP A 82 24.61 6.44 -5.49
C ASP A 82 23.73 5.62 -6.45
N GLU A 83 24.30 4.62 -7.12
CA GLU A 83 23.55 3.70 -7.99
C GLU A 83 22.48 2.91 -7.21
N ALA A 84 22.75 2.64 -5.93
CA ALA A 84 21.82 2.03 -4.99
C ALA A 84 20.92 3.07 -4.29
N GLY A 85 21.01 4.34 -4.68
CA GLY A 85 20.19 5.43 -4.17
C GLY A 85 18.71 5.16 -4.43
N ARG A 86 17.93 5.01 -3.36
CA ARG A 86 16.48 4.78 -3.44
C ARG A 86 15.72 5.71 -2.50
N ARG A 87 14.53 6.12 -2.92
CA ARG A 87 13.51 6.64 -2.01
C ARG A 87 12.67 5.48 -1.50
N ILE A 88 12.42 5.44 -0.21
CA ILE A 88 11.43 4.54 0.37
C ILE A 88 10.11 5.32 0.38
N THR A 89 9.09 4.76 -0.26
CA THR A 89 7.77 5.40 -0.33
C THR A 89 7.16 5.49 1.07
N GLU A 90 6.36 6.54 1.28
CA GLU A 90 5.47 6.53 2.44
C GLU A 90 4.46 5.40 2.29
N PRO A 91 3.95 4.82 3.39
CA PRO A 91 2.87 3.85 3.36
C PRO A 91 1.65 4.57 2.83
N SER A 92 1.48 4.55 1.52
CA SER A 92 0.23 4.92 0.90
C SER A 92 -0.59 3.64 0.86
N ALA A 93 -1.73 3.65 1.55
CA ALA A 93 -2.74 2.61 1.34
C ALA A 93 -3.36 2.69 -0.07
N GLY A 94 -2.91 3.63 -0.93
CA GLY A 94 -3.71 4.17 -2.01
C GLY A 94 -5.00 4.77 -1.45
N PRO A 95 -5.84 5.38 -2.29
CA PRO A 95 -7.25 5.31 -1.99
C PRO A 95 -7.59 3.81 -1.93
N LEU A 96 -8.14 3.33 -0.81
CA LEU A 96 -8.65 1.95 -0.70
C LEU A 96 -9.65 1.61 -1.82
N PHE A 97 -10.15 2.65 -2.50
CA PHE A 97 -11.00 2.67 -3.68
C PHE A 97 -10.58 3.87 -4.57
N SER A 98 -9.63 3.72 -5.49
CA SER A 98 -9.48 4.73 -6.55
C SER A 98 -10.46 4.36 -7.66
N GLY A 99 -11.45 5.21 -7.91
CA GLY A 99 -12.48 5.00 -8.94
C GLY A 99 -11.96 5.06 -10.38
N GLU A 100 -10.65 5.21 -10.59
CA GLU A 100 -10.00 5.33 -11.88
C GLU A 100 -8.97 4.19 -12.03
N ARG A 101 -9.08 3.45 -13.15
CA ARG A 101 -8.16 2.41 -13.62
C ARG A 101 -6.97 3.07 -14.32
N ASP A 102 -5.76 2.59 -14.06
CA ASP A 102 -4.56 2.90 -14.84
C ASP A 102 -4.23 1.71 -15.78
N ASP A 103 -3.58 1.97 -16.92
CA ASP A 103 -3.35 0.97 -17.98
C ASP A 103 -2.35 -0.14 -17.57
N ASP A 104 -1.60 0.07 -16.48
CA ASP A 104 -0.70 -0.91 -15.86
C ASP A 104 -1.35 -1.73 -14.71
N ASP A 105 -2.65 -1.55 -14.44
CA ASP A 105 -3.35 -2.21 -13.32
C ASP A 105 -3.57 -3.71 -13.58
N LEU A 106 -2.72 -4.54 -12.97
CA LEU A 106 -2.89 -5.99 -12.88
C LEU A 106 -4.16 -6.35 -12.07
N ALA A 107 -5.07 -7.08 -12.71
CA ALA A 107 -6.38 -7.48 -12.18
C ALA A 107 -6.30 -8.01 -10.73
N SER A 108 -6.86 -7.26 -9.79
CA SER A 108 -6.62 -7.48 -8.35
C SER A 108 -7.68 -8.33 -7.65
N GLY A 109 -8.68 -8.81 -8.40
CA GLY A 109 -9.72 -9.74 -7.95
C GLY A 109 -11.07 -9.07 -7.68
N THR A 110 -11.98 -9.81 -7.05
CA THR A 110 -13.35 -9.38 -6.74
C THR A 110 -13.67 -9.76 -5.30
N ILE A 111 -14.11 -8.80 -4.49
CA ILE A 111 -14.80 -9.09 -3.22
C ILE A 111 -16.23 -9.48 -3.54
N TYR A 112 -16.72 -10.52 -2.91
CA TYR A 112 -18.12 -10.93 -2.98
C TYR A 112 -18.71 -11.07 -1.58
N VAL A 113 -19.97 -10.64 -1.45
CA VAL A 113 -20.78 -10.77 -0.24
C VAL A 113 -21.95 -11.70 -0.56
N LEU A 114 -22.10 -12.76 0.21
CA LEU A 114 -23.11 -13.79 -0.01
C LEU A 114 -24.10 -13.85 1.15
N ARG A 115 -25.34 -14.18 0.82
CA ARG A 115 -26.34 -14.65 1.78
C ARG A 115 -26.61 -16.13 1.54
N SER A 116 -26.66 -16.90 2.62
CA SER A 116 -27.05 -18.30 2.55
C SER A 116 -28.54 -18.42 2.24
N LYS A 117 -28.91 -19.42 1.44
CA LYS A 117 -30.30 -19.85 1.18
C LYS A 117 -30.71 -21.06 2.04
N SER A 118 -29.96 -21.35 3.10
CA SER A 118 -30.31 -22.41 4.03
C SER A 118 -31.71 -22.20 4.61
N THR A 119 -32.42 -23.30 4.82
CA THR A 119 -33.75 -23.38 5.46
C THR A 119 -33.64 -23.78 6.94
N LEU A 120 -32.42 -23.84 7.49
CA LEU A 120 -32.23 -24.03 8.92
C LEU A 120 -32.82 -22.82 9.66
N PRO A 121 -33.70 -23.01 10.67
CA PRO A 121 -34.40 -21.91 11.34
C PRO A 121 -33.47 -20.81 11.89
N GLU A 122 -32.30 -21.21 12.38
CA GLU A 122 -31.27 -20.30 12.92
C GLU A 122 -30.64 -19.40 11.86
N ILE A 123 -30.52 -19.89 10.61
CA ILE A 123 -29.94 -19.13 9.48
C ILE A 123 -31.03 -18.33 8.77
N GLU A 124 -32.22 -18.92 8.63
CA GLU A 124 -33.36 -18.29 7.98
C GLU A 124 -33.84 -17.06 8.75
N SER A 125 -33.91 -17.13 10.09
CA SER A 125 -34.25 -16.00 10.95
C SER A 125 -33.18 -14.89 10.97
N ALA A 126 -31.93 -15.21 10.62
CA ALA A 126 -30.79 -14.30 10.63
C ALA A 126 -30.24 -14.01 9.21
N ARG A 127 -31.05 -14.21 8.16
CA ARG A 127 -30.60 -14.13 6.76
C ARG A 127 -30.03 -12.76 6.38
N ASP A 128 -30.51 -11.70 7.02
CA ASP A 128 -30.04 -10.32 6.83
C ASP A 128 -28.88 -9.92 7.74
N LEU A 129 -28.47 -10.79 8.67
CA LEU A 129 -27.38 -10.55 9.62
C LEU A 129 -26.13 -11.39 9.30
N VAL A 130 -26.33 -12.59 8.75
CA VAL A 130 -25.24 -13.53 8.47
C VAL A 130 -24.84 -13.43 7.00
N HIS A 131 -23.72 -12.75 6.76
CA HIS A 131 -23.10 -12.67 5.44
C HIS A 131 -21.78 -13.41 5.39
N LYS A 132 -21.53 -14.11 4.28
CA LYS A 132 -20.19 -14.59 3.95
C LYS A 132 -19.50 -13.58 3.05
N ILE A 133 -18.39 -13.03 3.52
CA ILE A 133 -17.52 -12.16 2.72
C ILE A 133 -16.29 -12.96 2.27
N GLY A 134 -15.92 -12.86 1.00
CA GLY A 134 -14.73 -13.51 0.47
C GLY A 134 -14.13 -12.75 -0.71
N VAL A 135 -12.90 -13.12 -1.08
CA VAL A 135 -12.17 -12.52 -2.20
C VAL A 135 -11.79 -13.62 -3.20
N THR A 136 -11.87 -13.34 -4.50
CA THR A 136 -11.44 -14.26 -5.56
C THR A 136 -10.67 -13.54 -6.65
N GLY A 137 -9.66 -14.18 -7.23
CA GLY A 137 -8.97 -13.68 -8.44
C GLY A 137 -9.64 -14.12 -9.75
N GLY A 138 -10.59 -15.05 -9.68
CA GLY A 138 -11.36 -15.55 -10.83
C GLY A 138 -12.81 -15.11 -10.76
N SER A 139 -13.69 -15.76 -11.51
CA SER A 139 -15.12 -15.44 -11.49
C SER A 139 -15.76 -15.85 -10.15
N VAL A 140 -16.71 -15.05 -9.66
CA VAL A 140 -17.42 -15.31 -8.40
C VAL A 140 -18.27 -16.57 -8.53
N GLU A 141 -18.86 -16.78 -9.70
CA GLU A 141 -19.71 -17.93 -10.05
C GLU A 141 -18.94 -19.24 -9.88
N LYS A 142 -17.68 -19.29 -10.36
CA LYS A 142 -16.81 -20.46 -10.18
C LYS A 142 -16.48 -20.70 -8.71
N ARG A 143 -16.33 -19.65 -7.90
CA ARG A 143 -16.00 -19.77 -6.47
C ARG A 143 -17.17 -20.32 -5.66
N ILE A 144 -18.40 -20.01 -6.06
CA ILE A 144 -19.64 -20.42 -5.37
C ILE A 144 -20.34 -21.63 -6.00
N ALA A 145 -19.82 -22.19 -7.10
CA ALA A 145 -20.47 -23.26 -7.87
C ALA A 145 -20.84 -24.50 -7.03
N ASN A 146 -20.07 -24.79 -5.98
CA ASN A 146 -20.29 -25.91 -5.06
C ASN A 146 -20.68 -25.47 -3.64
N ALA A 147 -21.31 -24.30 -3.50
CA ALA A 147 -21.62 -23.73 -2.18
C ALA A 147 -22.41 -24.69 -1.27
N LYS A 148 -23.39 -25.41 -1.83
CA LYS A 148 -24.19 -26.42 -1.12
C LYS A 148 -23.39 -27.59 -0.51
N LEU A 149 -22.16 -27.81 -0.96
CA LEU A 149 -21.29 -28.90 -0.48
C LEU A 149 -20.15 -28.40 0.42
N ASP A 150 -20.06 -27.08 0.65
CA ASP A 150 -18.96 -26.47 1.40
C ASP A 150 -19.50 -25.87 2.71
N PRO A 151 -18.97 -26.29 3.87
CA PRO A 151 -19.44 -25.84 5.18
C PRO A 151 -19.24 -24.33 5.38
N THR A 152 -18.32 -23.71 4.63
CA THR A 152 -18.10 -22.26 4.62
C THR A 152 -19.33 -21.46 4.19
N PHE A 153 -20.25 -22.10 3.43
CA PHE A 153 -21.51 -21.52 2.98
C PHE A 153 -22.72 -22.13 3.68
N MET A 154 -22.50 -22.76 4.84
CA MET A 154 -23.54 -23.41 5.63
C MET A 154 -24.26 -24.54 4.89
N MET A 155 -23.55 -25.25 3.99
CA MET A 155 -24.05 -26.40 3.24
C MET A 155 -25.34 -26.11 2.44
N ALA A 156 -25.50 -24.87 1.98
CA ALA A 156 -26.67 -24.45 1.22
C ALA A 156 -26.26 -23.63 -0.01
N ASP A 157 -27.20 -23.47 -0.95
CA ASP A 157 -27.02 -22.53 -2.03
C ASP A 157 -26.91 -21.09 -1.49
N VAL A 158 -26.32 -20.21 -2.27
CA VAL A 158 -26.04 -18.83 -1.89
C VAL A 158 -26.53 -17.86 -2.94
N GLU A 159 -26.90 -16.66 -2.53
CA GLU A 159 -27.07 -15.53 -3.43
C GLU A 159 -25.96 -14.51 -3.26
N VAL A 160 -25.61 -13.86 -4.36
CA VAL A 160 -24.66 -12.76 -4.38
C VAL A 160 -25.42 -11.48 -4.00
N ALA A 161 -25.17 -10.99 -2.79
CA ALA A 161 -25.77 -9.75 -2.30
C ALA A 161 -25.04 -8.51 -2.83
N ALA A 162 -23.72 -8.60 -3.01
CA ALA A 162 -22.91 -7.54 -3.59
C ALA A 162 -21.59 -8.08 -4.15
N THR A 163 -21.05 -7.39 -5.15
CA THR A 163 -19.70 -7.61 -5.67
C THR A 163 -18.97 -6.28 -5.82
N TYR A 164 -17.68 -6.28 -5.51
CA TYR A 164 -16.81 -5.12 -5.64
C TYR A 164 -15.55 -5.54 -6.38
N GLN A 165 -15.27 -4.92 -7.52
CA GLN A 165 -14.05 -5.15 -8.27
C GLN A 165 -12.88 -4.47 -7.55
N LEU A 166 -11.79 -5.22 -7.41
CA LEU A 166 -10.55 -4.72 -6.83
C LEU A 166 -9.59 -4.31 -7.96
N PHE A 167 -9.06 -3.11 -7.82
CA PHE A 167 -7.98 -2.58 -8.63
C PHE A 167 -6.83 -2.20 -7.72
N ASN A 168 -5.60 -2.54 -8.12
CA ASN A 168 -4.36 -2.25 -7.43
C ASN A 168 -4.29 -2.66 -5.94
N ILE A 169 -4.97 -3.75 -5.51
CA ILE A 169 -5.04 -4.18 -4.10
C ILE A 169 -4.48 -5.59 -3.89
N ASN A 170 -3.67 -5.77 -2.83
CA ASN A 170 -3.25 -7.09 -2.38
C ASN A 170 -4.40 -7.83 -1.67
N ARG A 171 -5.04 -8.75 -2.40
CA ARG A 171 -6.19 -9.56 -1.94
C ARG A 171 -6.00 -10.22 -0.57
N THR A 172 -4.84 -10.81 -0.30
CA THR A 172 -4.57 -11.57 0.92
C THR A 172 -4.49 -10.64 2.13
N LYS A 173 -3.90 -9.46 1.97
CA LYS A 173 -3.87 -8.45 3.04
C LYS A 173 -5.26 -7.91 3.34
N LEU A 174 -6.05 -7.61 2.31
CA LEU A 174 -7.42 -7.12 2.48
C LEU A 174 -8.29 -8.13 3.23
N GLU A 175 -8.23 -9.39 2.83
CA GLU A 175 -8.99 -10.46 3.49
C GLU A 175 -8.63 -10.60 4.98
N ASN A 176 -7.34 -10.56 5.32
CA ASN A 176 -6.90 -10.63 6.71
C ASN A 176 -7.39 -9.45 7.57
N ILE A 177 -7.60 -8.28 6.97
CA ILE A 177 -8.15 -7.11 7.67
C ILE A 177 -9.65 -7.31 7.91
N ILE A 178 -10.39 -7.75 6.88
CA ILE A 178 -11.84 -7.96 6.97
C ILE A 178 -12.18 -9.01 8.05
N HIS A 179 -11.40 -10.08 8.15
CA HIS A 179 -11.66 -11.14 9.15
C HIS A 179 -11.19 -10.81 10.57
N ARG A 180 -10.51 -9.67 10.78
CA ARG A 180 -9.99 -9.27 12.10
C ARG A 180 -10.96 -8.39 12.89
N VAL A 181 -11.91 -7.75 12.21
CA VAL A 181 -12.94 -6.88 12.78
C VAL A 181 -14.15 -7.72 13.15
#